data_AF-A0A3S1J546-F1
#
_entry.id   AF-A0A3S1J546-F1
#
_cell.length_a   1.000
_cell.length_b   1.000
_cell.length_c   1.000
_cell.angle_alpha   90.00
_cell.angle_beta   90.00
_cell.angle_gamma   90.00
#
_symmetry.space_group_name_H-M   'P 1'
#
loop_
_entity.id
_entity.type
_entity.pdbx_description
1 polymer ?
#
loop_
_entity_poly.entity_id
_entity_poly.type
_entity_poly.pdbx_seq_one_letter_code
_entity_poly.pdbx_strand_id
1 'polypeptide(L)' 'IPLGRLSTPLDIANAALWLASDEAAFITGVALEVDGGRCI' A
#
# COMPACT_ATOMS: atom_id res chain seq x y z
N ILE A 1 -10.83 -6.64 -8.60
CA ILE A 1 -9.41 -6.23 -8.59
C ILE A 1 -9.08 -5.61 -9.94
N PRO A 2 -9.26 -4.28 -10.10
CA PRO A 2 -8.92 -3.53 -11.31
C PRO A 2 -7.52 -3.81 -11.86
N LEU A 3 -6.54 -4.02 -10.98
CA LEU A 3 -5.15 -4.32 -11.36
C LEU A 3 -4.98 -5.69 -12.06
N GLY A 4 -6.01 -6.53 -12.13
CA GLY A 4 -5.99 -7.82 -12.84
C GLY A 4 -5.16 -8.93 -12.19
N ARG A 5 -4.57 -8.69 -11.02
CA ARG A 5 -3.83 -9.69 -10.23
C ARG A 5 -4.05 -9.50 -8.73
N LEU A 6 -3.89 -10.57 -7.97
CA LEU A 6 -3.85 -10.46 -6.50
C LEU A 6 -2.60 -9.72 -6.03
N SER A 7 -2.71 -9.07 -4.87
CA SER A 7 -1.56 -8.56 -4.13
C SER A 7 -0.60 -9.70 -3.83
N THR A 8 0.68 -9.42 -3.96
CA THR A 8 1.77 -10.29 -3.54
C THR A 8 2.34 -9.78 -2.22
N PRO A 9 3.07 -10.62 -1.46
CA PRO A 9 3.78 -10.15 -0.26
C PRO A 9 4.70 -8.95 -0.53
N LEU A 10 5.28 -8.87 -1.73
CA LEU A 10 6.17 -7.78 -2.11
C LEU A 10 5.43 -6.43 -2.28
N ASP A 11 4.17 -6.45 -2.72
CA ASP A 11 3.36 -5.23 -2.81
C ASP A 11 3.15 -4.61 -1.42
N ILE A 12 2.85 -5.46 -0.43
CA ILE A 12 2.68 -5.03 0.96
C ILE A 12 4.01 -4.51 1.54
N ALA A 13 5.11 -5.24 1.31
CA ALA A 13 6.42 -4.85 1.80
C ALA A 13 6.88 -3.49 1.25
N ASN A 14 6.65 -3.23 -0.04
CA ASN A 14 6.99 -1.96 -0.66
C ASN A 14 6.14 -0.80 -0.11
N ALA A 15 4.83 -1.01 0.10
CA ALA A 15 3.98 0.00 0.71
C ALA A 15 4.39 0.31 2.16
N ALA A 16 4.74 -0.72 2.93
CA ALA A 16 5.26 -0.56 4.29
C ALA A 16 6.61 0.16 4.30
N LEU A 17 7.50 -0.16 3.36
CA LEU A 17 8.80 0.50 3.23
C LEU A 17 8.64 1.98 2.91
N TRP A 18 7.73 2.33 1.99
CA TRP A 18 7.40 3.72 1.69
C TRP A 18 6.76 4.44 2.88
N LEU A 19 5.85 3.80 3.61
CA LEU A 19 5.27 4.39 4.84
C LEU A 19 6.33 4.64 5.93
N ALA A 20 7.40 3.85 5.95
CA ALA A 20 8.50 3.99 6.90
C ALA A 20 9.60 4.97 6.43
N SER A 21 9.50 5.52 5.22
CA SER A 21 10.51 6.40 4.66
C SER A 21 10.21 7.88 4.91
N ASP A 22 11.22 8.74 4.69
CA ASP A 22 11.10 10.18 4.90
C ASP A 22 10.05 10.83 3.97
N GLU A 23 9.78 10.22 2.81
CA GLU A 23 8.76 10.68 1.87
C GLU A 23 7.34 10.64 2.45
N ALA A 24 7.09 9.78 3.45
CA ALA A 24 5.81 9.66 4.13
C ALA A 24 5.74 10.45 5.45
N ALA A 25 6.69 11.35 5.74
CA ALA A 25 6.86 11.98 7.06
C ALA A 25 5.64 12.71 7.64
N PHE A 26 4.69 13.14 6.80
CA PHE A 26 3.46 13.81 7.25
C PHE A 26 2.22 12.91 7.25
N ILE A 27 2.35 11.65 6.83
CA ILE A 27 1.26 10.67 6.77
C ILE A 27 1.23 9.89 8.10
N THR A 28 0.14 10.05 8.84
CA THR A 28 -0.09 9.33 10.11
C THR A 28 -1.58 9.11 10.36
N GLY A 29 -1.92 8.08 11.12
CA GLY A 29 -3.31 7.77 11.50
C GLY A 29 -4.21 7.27 10.37
N VAL A 30 -3.64 6.87 9.23
CA VAL A 30 -4.37 6.37 8.06
C VAL A 30 -4.24 4.86 7.92
N ALA A 31 -5.26 4.22 7.35
CA ALA A 31 -5.14 2.88 6.78
C ALA A 31 -4.84 3.04 5.29
N LEU A 32 -3.72 2.47 4.83
CA LEU A 32 -3.35 2.46 3.41
C LEU A 32 -3.74 1.11 2.80
N GLU A 33 -4.75 1.09 1.94
CA GLU A 33 -5.17 -0.12 1.24
C GLU A 33 -4.19 -0.51 0.12
N VAL A 34 -3.78 -1.78 0.11
CA VAL A 34 -2.89 -2.37 -0.90
C VAL A 34 -3.54 -3.63 -1.50
N ASP A 35 -4.62 -3.41 -2.24
CA ASP A 35 -5.52 -4.48 -2.69
C ASP A 35 -5.73 -4.53 -4.21
N GLY A 36 -4.97 -3.73 -4.97
CA GLY A 36 -5.11 -3.60 -6.41
C GLY A 36 -6.44 -2.98 -6.85
N GLY A 37 -7.06 -2.17 -5.99
CA GLY A 37 -8.34 -1.49 -6.19
C GLY A 37 -9.56 -2.39 -5.94
N ARG A 38 -9.44 -3.42 -5.11
CA ARG A 38 -10.52 -4.41 -4.91
C ARG A 38 -11.69 -3.84 -4.12
N CYS A 39 -11.42 -2.98 -3.15
CA CYS A 39 -12.40 -2.44 -2.21
C CYS A 39 -12.99 -1.08 -2.64
N ILE A 40 -12.69 -0.61 -3.86
CA ILE A 40 -13.25 0.60 -4.47
C ILE A 40 -13.99 0.30 -5.77
#